data_AF-A0A4Q2Z9C9-F1
#
_entry.id   AF-A0A4Q2Z9C9-F1
#
_cell.length_a   1.000
_cell.length_b   1.000
_cell.length_c   1.000
_cell.angle_alpha   90.00
_cell.angle_beta   90.00
_cell.angle_gamma   90.00
#
_symmetry.space_group_name_H-M   'P 1'
#
loop_
_entity.id
_entity.type
_entity.pdbx_description
1 polymer ?
#
loop_
_entity_poly.entity_id
_entity_poly.type
_entity_poly.pdbx_seq_one_letter_code
_entity_poly.pdbx_strand_id
1 'polypeptide(L)'
;VYAASNPRTLAWVHVAEATSFITAYLRHVRPDMPGHEQDEYYRHFAVIARALGADPVPLDRREAELLFRELRKDLRPSPQAREVADLVLNQRPPGSPPAVQALLGAEAVSLLPSFARAMLGLEKPRLGAFPARAATWGMGKTLRWAFRQG
;
A
#
# COMPACT_ATOMS: atom_id res chain seq x y z
N VAL A 1 16.07 -19.86 -11.53
CA VAL A 1 14.83 -20.65 -11.39
C VAL A 1 14.07 -20.11 -10.19
N TYR A 2 12.81 -19.71 -10.36
CA TYR A 2 11.95 -19.26 -9.25
C TYR A 2 11.45 -20.49 -8.49
N ALA A 3 11.52 -20.46 -7.16
CA ALA A 3 10.92 -21.47 -6.29
C ALA A 3 10.18 -20.75 -5.17
N ALA A 4 8.91 -21.10 -4.95
CA ALA A 4 8.06 -20.48 -3.93
C ALA A 4 8.56 -20.76 -2.50
N SER A 5 9.28 -21.86 -2.29
CA SER A 5 9.90 -22.23 -1.03
C SER A 5 11.32 -21.68 -0.84
N ASN A 6 11.83 -20.87 -1.78
CA ASN A 6 13.14 -20.25 -1.62
C ASN A 6 13.10 -19.26 -0.44
N PRO A 7 14.00 -19.37 0.56
CA PRO A 7 14.02 -18.51 1.73
C PRO A 7 14.07 -17.01 1.42
N ARG A 8 14.82 -16.61 0.38
CA ARG A 8 14.93 -15.21 -0.06
C ARG A 8 13.66 -14.71 -0.75
N THR A 9 12.97 -15.59 -1.50
CA THR A 9 11.65 -15.27 -2.04
C THR A 9 10.64 -15.06 -0.91
N LEU A 10 10.67 -15.92 0.11
CA LEU A 10 9.81 -15.79 1.29
C LEU A 10 10.15 -14.54 2.11
N ALA A 11 11.42 -14.17 2.21
CA ALA A 11 11.85 -12.90 2.81
C ALA A 11 11.25 -11.69 2.08
N TRP A 12 11.21 -11.70 0.75
CA TRP A 12 10.56 -10.64 -0.03
C TRP A 12 9.06 -10.54 0.26
N VAL A 13 8.36 -11.69 0.21
CA VAL A 13 6.92 -11.73 0.52
C VAL A 13 6.67 -11.17 1.91
N HIS A 14 7.45 -11.62 2.90
CA HIS A 14 7.31 -11.20 4.28
C HIS A 14 7.55 -9.69 4.48
N VAL A 15 8.66 -9.15 3.99
CA VAL A 15 8.96 -7.72 4.20
C VAL A 15 7.99 -6.81 3.44
N ALA A 16 7.52 -7.23 2.26
CA ALA A 16 6.52 -6.49 1.50
C ALA A 16 5.16 -6.50 2.22
N GLU A 17 4.75 -7.64 2.76
CA GLU A 17 3.51 -7.79 3.53
C GLU A 17 3.55 -6.97 4.82
N ALA A 18 4.60 -7.16 5.64
CA ALA A 18 4.77 -6.46 6.90
C ALA A 18 4.74 -4.94 6.73
N THR A 19 5.47 -4.44 5.73
CA THR A 19 5.54 -3.01 5.41
C THR A 19 4.20 -2.49 4.90
N SER A 20 3.47 -3.27 4.10
CA SER A 20 2.16 -2.86 3.58
C SER A 20 1.12 -2.73 4.71
N PHE A 21 1.07 -3.71 5.61
CA PHE A 21 0.13 -3.68 6.74
C PHE A 21 0.41 -2.53 7.70
N ILE A 22 1.66 -2.35 8.13
CA ILE A 22 1.97 -1.25 9.06
C ILE A 22 1.76 0.12 8.40
N THR A 23 2.07 0.27 7.11
CA THR A 23 1.82 1.53 6.38
C THR A 23 0.33 1.86 6.32
N ALA A 24 -0.52 0.87 6.04
CA ALA A 24 -1.97 1.04 6.05
C ALA A 24 -2.50 1.36 7.46
N TYR A 25 -2.01 0.64 8.48
CA TYR A 25 -2.40 0.85 9.88
C TYR A 25 -2.06 2.25 10.37
N LEU A 26 -0.84 2.72 10.10
CA LEU A 26 -0.42 4.09 10.42
C LEU A 26 -1.29 5.12 9.71
N ARG A 27 -1.62 4.91 8.43
CA ARG A 27 -2.40 5.88 7.66
C ARG A 27 -3.86 5.98 8.10
N HIS A 28 -4.48 4.85 8.44
CA HIS A 28 -5.94 4.78 8.60
C HIS A 28 -6.41 4.56 10.05
N VAL A 29 -5.53 4.10 10.94
CA VAL A 29 -5.91 3.71 12.31
C VAL A 29 -5.14 4.51 13.36
N ARG A 30 -3.81 4.52 13.31
CA ARG A 30 -2.97 5.13 14.36
C ARG A 30 -1.73 5.84 13.79
N PRO A 31 -1.87 7.06 13.25
CA PRO A 31 -0.76 7.79 12.62
C PRO A 31 0.34 8.22 13.61
N ASP A 32 0.02 8.27 14.89
CA ASP A 32 0.90 8.67 15.99
C ASP A 32 1.56 7.49 16.70
N MET A 33 1.45 6.26 16.16
CA MET A 33 2.04 5.06 16.76
C MET A 33 3.55 5.24 16.99
N PRO A 34 4.03 5.14 18.24
CA PRO A 34 5.45 5.34 18.56
C PRO A 34 6.37 4.38 17.82
N GLY A 35 7.56 4.85 17.47
CA GLY A 35 8.53 4.04 16.71
C GLY A 35 8.90 2.72 17.38
N HIS A 36 9.01 2.68 18.70
CA HIS A 36 9.33 1.45 19.43
C HIS A 36 8.20 0.40 19.31
N GLU A 37 6.93 0.81 19.28
CA GLU A 37 5.81 -0.11 19.05
C GLU A 37 5.82 -0.64 17.61
N GLN A 38 6.23 0.19 16.65
CA GLN A 38 6.40 -0.26 15.28
C GLN A 38 7.54 -1.29 15.17
N ASP A 39 8.61 -1.12 15.95
CA ASP A 39 9.70 -2.10 16.02
C ASP A 39 9.25 -3.40 16.73
N GLU A 40 8.38 -3.32 17.75
CA GLU A 40 7.70 -4.51 18.33
C GLU A 40 6.87 -5.28 17.29
N TYR A 41 6.14 -4.55 16.44
CA TYR A 41 5.36 -5.16 15.36
C TYR A 41 6.23 -6.05 14.46
N TYR A 42 7.41 -5.55 14.04
CA TYR A 42 8.34 -6.34 13.21
C TYR A 42 8.86 -7.57 13.96
N ARG A 43 9.16 -7.47 15.25
CA ARG A 43 9.60 -8.63 16.05
C ARG A 43 8.53 -9.71 16.17
N HIS A 44 7.26 -9.32 16.35
CA HIS A 44 6.15 -10.28 16.35
C HIS A 44 5.96 -10.92 14.97
N PHE A 45 5.99 -10.13 13.90
CA PHE A 45 5.86 -10.63 12.53
C PHE A 45 7.00 -11.59 12.16
N ALA A 46 8.22 -11.32 12.64
CA ALA A 46 9.40 -12.13 12.37
C ALA A 46 9.29 -13.59 12.85
N VAL A 47 8.55 -13.84 13.93
CA VAL A 47 8.32 -15.21 14.43
C VAL A 47 7.62 -16.06 13.38
N ILE A 48 6.58 -15.51 12.75
CA ILE A 48 5.81 -16.18 11.70
C ILE A 48 6.68 -16.39 10.45
N ALA A 49 7.44 -15.35 10.05
CA ALA A 49 8.31 -15.43 8.88
C ALA A 49 9.33 -16.56 8.97
N ARG A 50 10.00 -16.64 10.13
CA ARG A 50 11.02 -17.67 10.39
C ARG A 50 10.41 -19.06 10.41
N ALA A 51 9.22 -19.22 10.99
CA ALA A 51 8.49 -20.48 10.98
C ALA A 51 8.11 -20.93 9.56
N LEU A 52 7.87 -19.97 8.64
CA LEU A 52 7.62 -20.23 7.23
C LEU A 52 8.90 -20.45 6.40
N GLY A 53 10.09 -20.30 6.99
CA GLY A 53 11.38 -20.48 6.33
C GLY A 53 11.90 -19.25 5.58
N ALA A 54 11.38 -18.06 5.86
CA ALA A 54 11.92 -16.81 5.32
C ALA A 54 13.31 -16.52 5.90
N ASP A 55 14.25 -16.09 5.05
CA ASP A 55 15.60 -15.67 5.43
C ASP A 55 16.19 -14.70 4.38
N PRO A 56 16.62 -13.48 4.74
CA PRO A 56 16.61 -12.88 6.08
C PRO A 56 15.23 -12.34 6.51
N VAL A 57 15.08 -12.10 7.82
CA VAL A 57 13.84 -11.58 8.43
C VAL A 57 14.17 -10.35 9.29
N PRO A 58 13.57 -9.17 9.04
CA PRO A 58 13.86 -7.96 9.78
C PRO A 58 13.20 -7.98 11.16
N LEU A 59 13.87 -7.39 12.15
CA LEU A 59 13.39 -7.26 13.52
C LEU A 59 12.96 -5.85 13.88
N ASP A 60 13.23 -4.87 13.03
CA ASP A 60 12.81 -3.49 13.26
C ASP A 60 12.55 -2.77 11.92
N ARG A 61 12.07 -1.52 12.02
CA ARG A 61 11.79 -0.70 10.84
C ARG A 61 13.01 -0.43 9.98
N ARG A 62 14.17 -0.24 10.60
CA ARG A 62 15.41 0.10 9.88
C ARG A 62 15.88 -1.09 9.06
N GLU A 63 15.88 -2.27 9.65
CA GLU A 63 16.18 -3.53 8.98
C GLU A 63 15.17 -3.81 7.86
N ALA A 64 13.88 -3.59 8.11
CA ALA A 64 12.85 -3.76 7.08
C ALA A 64 13.09 -2.82 5.88
N GLU A 65 13.41 -1.54 6.11
CA GLU A 65 13.72 -0.59 5.02
C GLU A 65 14.97 -0.99 4.24
N LEU A 66 16.03 -1.44 4.93
CA LEU A 66 17.26 -1.90 4.30
C LEU A 66 17.01 -3.16 3.45
N LEU A 67 16.34 -4.15 4.02
CA LEU A 67 16.03 -5.41 3.35
C LEU A 67 15.11 -5.18 2.14
N PHE A 68 14.08 -4.35 2.30
CA PHE A 68 13.17 -4.01 1.21
C PHE A 68 13.92 -3.34 0.04
N ARG A 69 14.85 -2.41 0.33
CA ARG A 69 15.69 -1.77 -0.70
C ARG A 69 16.65 -2.74 -1.38
N GLU A 70 17.18 -3.71 -0.64
CA GLU A 70 18.04 -4.75 -1.19
C GLU A 70 17.25 -5.65 -2.13
N LEU A 71 16.20 -6.31 -1.62
CA LEU A 71 15.41 -7.30 -2.35
C LEU A 71 14.68 -6.69 -3.56
N ARG A 72 14.34 -5.39 -3.51
CA ARG A 72 13.80 -4.67 -4.67
C ARG A 72 14.69 -4.81 -5.92
N LYS A 73 16.02 -4.92 -5.76
CA LYS A 73 16.96 -5.04 -6.88
C LYS A 73 16.82 -6.36 -7.64
N ASP A 74 16.23 -7.37 -6.99
CA ASP A 74 16.03 -8.69 -7.57
C ASP A 74 14.74 -8.75 -8.41
N LEU A 75 13.87 -7.75 -8.28
CA LEU A 75 12.58 -7.71 -8.96
C LEU A 75 12.71 -7.31 -10.42
N ARG A 76 11.87 -7.93 -11.26
CA ARG A 76 11.74 -7.58 -12.68
C ARG A 76 10.25 -7.44 -13.03
N PRO A 77 9.87 -6.46 -13.86
CA PRO A 77 8.54 -6.42 -14.42
C PRO A 77 8.29 -7.69 -15.23
N SER A 78 7.12 -8.28 -15.09
CA SER A 78 6.70 -9.42 -15.90
C SER A 78 5.23 -9.33 -16.28
N PRO A 79 4.82 -9.88 -17.43
CA PRO A 79 3.41 -9.97 -17.81
C PRO A 79 2.57 -10.66 -16.74
N GLN A 80 3.09 -11.73 -16.14
CA GLN A 80 2.40 -12.51 -15.10
C GLN A 80 2.15 -11.68 -13.84
N ALA A 81 3.11 -10.87 -13.41
CA ALA A 81 2.92 -9.99 -12.26
C ALA A 81 1.84 -8.92 -12.52
N ARG A 82 1.75 -8.42 -13.76
CA ARG A 82 0.72 -7.44 -14.16
C ARG A 82 -0.66 -8.08 -14.22
N GLU A 83 -0.76 -9.30 -14.75
CA GLU A 83 -2.00 -10.07 -14.78
C GLU A 83 -2.52 -10.35 -13.36
N VAL A 84 -1.64 -10.74 -12.43
CA VAL A 84 -2.01 -10.93 -11.02
C VAL A 84 -2.47 -9.61 -10.38
N ALA A 85 -1.79 -8.50 -10.65
CA ALA A 85 -2.20 -7.19 -10.14
C ALA A 85 -3.57 -6.77 -10.69
N ASP A 86 -3.81 -7.00 -11.99
CA ASP A 86 -5.09 -6.74 -12.64
C ASP A 86 -6.21 -7.60 -12.02
N LEU A 87 -5.97 -8.90 -11.85
CA LEU A 87 -6.89 -9.82 -11.18
C LEU A 87 -7.24 -9.32 -9.78
N VAL A 88 -6.24 -8.99 -8.95
CA VAL A 88 -6.47 -8.53 -7.56
C VAL A 88 -7.29 -7.24 -7.51
N LEU A 89 -7.04 -6.29 -8.43
CA LEU A 89 -7.72 -5.00 -8.44
C LEU A 89 -9.13 -5.07 -9.04
N ASN A 90 -9.31 -5.92 -10.07
CA ASN A 90 -10.54 -5.98 -10.85
C ASN A 90 -11.43 -7.18 -10.54
N GLN A 91 -10.98 -8.15 -9.73
CA GLN A 91 -11.84 -9.23 -9.26
C GLN A 91 -13.02 -8.67 -8.47
N ARG A 92 -14.21 -9.19 -8.75
CA ARG A 92 -15.45 -8.79 -8.08
C ARG A 92 -16.03 -10.00 -7.35
N PRO A 93 -15.86 -10.10 -6.03
CA PRO A 93 -16.57 -11.11 -5.27
C PRO A 93 -18.09 -10.93 -5.45
N PRO A 94 -18.86 -12.01 -5.57
CA PRO A 94 -20.32 -11.93 -5.65
C PRO A 94 -20.88 -11.08 -4.50
N GLY A 95 -21.73 -10.10 -4.83
CA GLY A 95 -22.35 -9.20 -3.84
C GLY A 95 -21.54 -7.97 -3.45
N SER A 96 -20.34 -7.76 -4.01
CA SER A 96 -19.53 -6.56 -3.71
C SER A 96 -19.99 -5.34 -4.52
N PRO A 97 -20.33 -4.19 -3.88
CA PRO A 97 -20.66 -2.97 -4.61
C PRO A 97 -19.47 -2.47 -5.46
N PRO A 98 -19.64 -2.24 -6.77
CA PRO A 98 -18.53 -1.84 -7.65
C PRO A 98 -17.77 -0.59 -7.20
N ALA A 99 -18.49 0.39 -6.64
CA ALA A 99 -17.89 1.63 -6.13
C ALA A 99 -16.97 1.38 -4.92
N VAL A 100 -17.34 0.47 -4.03
CA VAL A 100 -16.53 0.11 -2.85
C VAL A 100 -15.26 -0.61 -3.29
N GLN A 101 -15.37 -1.55 -4.22
CA GLN A 101 -14.20 -2.24 -4.78
C GLN A 101 -13.24 -1.28 -5.48
N ALA A 102 -13.77 -0.33 -6.27
CA ALA A 102 -12.96 0.67 -6.93
C ALA A 102 -12.23 1.59 -5.93
N LEU A 103 -12.90 1.98 -4.84
CA LEU A 103 -12.31 2.79 -3.78
C LEU A 103 -11.17 2.03 -3.06
N LEU A 104 -11.40 0.77 -2.69
CA LEU A 104 -10.40 -0.06 -2.04
C LEU A 104 -9.19 -0.31 -2.95
N GLY A 105 -9.43 -0.59 -4.24
CA GLY A 105 -8.37 -0.73 -5.23
C GLY A 105 -7.57 0.57 -5.40
N ALA A 106 -8.23 1.72 -5.49
CA ALA A 106 -7.57 3.01 -5.58
C ALA A 106 -6.69 3.32 -4.35
N GLU A 107 -7.18 3.02 -3.14
CA GLU A 107 -6.40 3.19 -1.92
C GLU A 107 -5.22 2.21 -1.82
N ALA A 108 -5.42 0.95 -2.18
CA ALA A 108 -4.33 -0.03 -2.26
C ALA A 108 -3.22 0.44 -3.21
N VAL A 109 -3.58 0.94 -4.40
CA VAL A 109 -2.63 1.53 -5.35
C VAL A 109 -1.99 2.80 -4.79
N SER A 110 -2.72 3.62 -4.01
CA SER A 110 -2.18 4.85 -3.42
C SER A 110 -1.09 4.58 -2.39
N LEU A 111 -1.19 3.46 -1.66
CA LEU A 111 -0.22 3.01 -0.67
C LEU A 111 1.04 2.38 -1.28
N LEU A 112 0.97 1.92 -2.54
CA LEU A 112 2.11 1.28 -3.19
C LEU A 112 3.28 2.25 -3.40
N PRO A 113 4.52 1.81 -3.10
CA PRO A 113 5.72 2.53 -3.50
C PRO A 113 5.72 2.86 -5.00
N SER A 114 6.29 4.01 -5.38
CA SER A 114 6.32 4.48 -6.76
C SER A 114 6.89 3.46 -7.75
N PHE A 115 7.96 2.77 -7.36
CA PHE A 115 8.58 1.76 -8.21
C PHE A 115 7.67 0.55 -8.45
N ALA A 116 6.93 0.09 -7.42
CA ALA A 116 6.06 -1.07 -7.53
C ALA A 116 4.92 -0.78 -8.51
N ARG A 117 4.31 0.41 -8.41
CA ARG A 117 3.32 0.89 -9.39
C ARG A 117 3.87 0.89 -10.81
N ALA A 118 5.06 1.45 -11.01
CA ALA A 118 5.69 1.51 -12.33
C ALA A 118 5.96 0.10 -12.90
N MET A 119 6.45 -0.83 -12.08
CA MET A 119 6.70 -2.22 -12.51
C MET A 119 5.40 -2.94 -12.90
N LEU A 120 4.34 -2.73 -12.14
CA LEU A 120 3.02 -3.32 -12.36
C LEU A 120 2.20 -2.59 -13.44
N GLY A 121 2.70 -1.48 -14.00
CA GLY A 121 1.96 -0.70 -15.00
C GLY A 121 0.71 -0.02 -14.44
N LEU A 122 0.66 0.20 -13.12
CA LEU A 122 -0.45 0.85 -12.45
C LEU A 122 -0.29 2.37 -12.61
N GLU A 123 -1.23 3.00 -13.32
CA GLU A 123 -1.30 4.45 -13.37
C GLU A 123 -1.61 5.01 -11.96
N LYS A 124 -1.12 6.21 -11.64
CA LYS A 124 -1.71 6.96 -10.53
C LYS A 124 -3.22 7.05 -10.84
N PRO A 125 -4.11 6.89 -9.85
CA PRO A 125 -5.46 7.40 -10.00
C PRO A 125 -5.27 8.85 -10.42
N ARG A 126 -5.65 9.17 -11.67
CA ARG A 126 -5.76 10.56 -12.08
C ARG A 126 -6.86 11.09 -11.18
N LEU A 127 -6.48 11.64 -10.03
CA LEU A 127 -7.30 12.63 -9.34
C LEU A 127 -7.68 13.56 -10.48
N GLY A 128 -8.94 13.48 -10.91
CA GLY A 128 -9.43 14.33 -11.97
C GLY A 128 -8.93 15.72 -11.62
N ALA A 129 -8.15 16.31 -12.51
CA ALA A 129 -7.63 17.65 -12.34
C ALA A 129 -8.82 18.61 -12.43
N PHE A 130 -9.71 18.57 -11.45
CA PHE A 130 -10.55 19.68 -11.13
C PHE A 130 -9.65 20.63 -10.33
N PRO A 131 -9.32 21.81 -10.87
CA PRO A 131 -8.55 22.76 -10.11
C PRO A 131 -9.33 23.09 -8.84
N ALA A 132 -8.81 22.69 -7.69
CA ALA A 132 -9.41 22.91 -6.36
C ALA A 132 -9.73 24.41 -6.10
N ARG A 133 -9.13 25.31 -6.89
CA ARG A 133 -9.40 26.75 -6.90
C ARG A 133 -10.77 27.15 -7.48
N ALA A 134 -11.41 26.33 -8.33
CA ALA A 134 -12.73 26.63 -8.87
C ALA A 134 -13.85 26.24 -7.88
N ALA A 135 -13.71 25.10 -7.20
CA ALA A 135 -14.69 24.61 -6.23
C ALA A 135 -14.77 25.49 -4.95
N THR A 136 -13.64 26.01 -4.49
CA THR A 136 -13.57 26.88 -3.30
C THR A 136 -14.17 28.28 -3.53
N TRP A 137 -14.13 28.80 -4.76
CA TRP A 137 -14.71 30.11 -5.07
C TRP A 137 -16.24 30.11 -5.10
N GLY A 138 -16.87 29.02 -5.55
CA GLY A 138 -18.33 28.87 -5.57
C GLY A 138 -18.92 28.72 -4.18
N MET A 139 -18.34 27.83 -3.35
CA MET A 139 -18.88 27.48 -2.03
C MET A 139 -18.73 28.60 -0.99
N GLY A 140 -17.67 29.41 -1.10
CA GLY A 140 -17.46 30.54 -0.21
C GLY A 140 -18.43 31.71 -0.42
N LYS A 141 -19.05 31.86 -1.59
CA LYS A 141 -20.08 32.89 -1.83
C LYS A 141 -21.45 32.48 -1.26
N THR A 142 -21.81 31.20 -1.33
CA THR A 142 -23.08 30.68 -0.79
C THR A 142 -23.11 30.72 0.74
N LEU A 143 -22.02 30.37 1.41
CA LEU A 143 -21.94 30.43 2.88
C LEU A 143 -22.00 31.87 3.40
N ARG A 144 -21.34 32.83 2.75
CA ARG A 144 -21.40 34.25 3.16
C ARG A 144 -22.77 34.90 2.97
N TRP A 145 -23.56 34.44 1.99
CA TRP A 145 -24.94 34.90 1.82
C TRP A 145 -25.86 34.35 2.92
N ALA A 146 -25.65 33.09 3.34
CA ALA A 146 -26.42 32.47 4.42
C ALA A 146 -26.18 33.12 5.79
N PHE A 147 -24.96 33.60 6.07
CA PHE A 147 -24.64 34.29 7.33
C PHE A 147 -24.96 35.79 7.36
N ARG A 148 -25.43 36.39 6.25
CA ARG A 148 -25.84 37.82 6.19
C ARG A 148 -27.35 38.03 6.36
N GLN A 149 -28.13 36.97 6.51
CA GLN A 149 -29.59 37.01 6.69
C GLN A 149 -30.05 36.55 8.08
N GLY A 150 -29.12 36.49 9.04
CA GLY A 150 -29.42 36.28 10.47
C GLY A 150 -29.03 37.51 11.26
#